data_AF-A0A6G1ARV8-F1
#
_entry.id   AF-A0A6G1ARV8-F1
#
_cell.length_a   1.000
_cell.length_b   1.000
_cell.length_c   1.000
_cell.angle_alpha   90.00
_cell.angle_beta   90.00
_cell.angle_gamma   90.00
#
_symmetry.space_group_name_H-M   'P 1'
#
loop_
_entity.id
_entity.type
_entity.pdbx_description
1 polymer ?
#
loop_
_entity_poly.entity_id
_entity_poly.type
_entity_poly.pdbx_seq_one_letter_code
_entity_poly.pdbx_strand_id
1 'polypeptide(L)'
;NISFIEKKKTDLYQELGLQARDLRFQHVMSITTRNNRIIMRMEVKGFMSSALLSFLAVLINYRNLNLEQWLFRELPSQLAGEGQLVTYPLPFEFRAIEALLQYWISTLQGKLSVLQPLILETLEALVDPKHSSVDRSKLHILLQNGKSLSELETDIKVFKESILEILDEEELLEELCLSKWSDPQVFEKSSAGIDHAEEMELLLENYYRLADDLSNAARELRVLIDDSQSIIFINLDSHRNVMMRLNLQLTMGTFSLSLFGLMGVAFGMNLESSLEEDHRVFWLITGIMFMGSGLIWRRLLSFLGRQLEAPLPPVVGGV
;
A
#
# COMPACT_ATOMS: atom_id res chain seq x y z
N ASN A 1 14.50 0.13 -38.51
CA ASN A 1 15.84 0.51 -38.02
C ASN A 1 15.68 1.63 -37.02
N ILE A 2 15.69 1.34 -35.73
CA ILE A 2 15.58 2.34 -34.66
C ILE A 2 17.01 2.61 -34.18
N SER A 3 17.49 3.84 -34.34
CA SER A 3 18.83 4.25 -33.90
C SER A 3 18.76 4.94 -32.55
N PHE A 4 19.62 4.51 -31.62
CA PHE A 4 19.83 5.16 -30.34
C PHE A 4 20.64 6.44 -30.57
N ILE A 5 20.14 7.59 -30.10
CA ILE A 5 20.87 8.87 -30.15
C ILE A 5 21.00 9.39 -28.73
N GLU A 6 22.18 9.20 -28.14
CA GLU A 6 22.53 9.80 -26.86
C GLU A 6 22.92 11.26 -27.09
N LYS A 7 22.11 12.20 -26.59
CA LYS A 7 22.36 13.65 -26.67
C LYS A 7 22.52 14.24 -25.27
N LYS A 8 23.42 15.23 -25.14
CA LYS A 8 23.55 15.98 -23.89
C LYS A 8 22.28 16.81 -23.65
N LYS A 9 21.86 16.93 -22.40
CA LYS A 9 20.72 17.77 -21.97
C LYS A 9 20.79 19.20 -22.52
N THR A 10 22.01 19.73 -22.64
CA THR A 10 22.29 21.08 -23.16
C THR A 10 21.91 21.25 -24.62
N ASP A 11 22.13 20.20 -25.41
CA ASP A 11 21.91 20.21 -26.85
C ASP A 11 20.41 20.02 -27.12
N LEU A 12 19.74 19.26 -26.25
CA LEU A 12 18.27 19.12 -26.24
C LEU A 12 17.56 20.45 -25.91
N TYR A 13 18.13 21.30 -25.03
CA TYR A 13 17.56 22.63 -24.74
C TYR A 13 17.50 23.51 -25.99
N GLN A 14 18.57 23.52 -26.78
CA GLN A 14 18.68 24.33 -27.98
C GLN A 14 17.79 23.81 -29.12
N GLU A 15 17.68 22.48 -29.27
CA GLU A 15 16.91 21.85 -30.34
C GLU A 15 15.40 21.84 -30.06
N LEU A 16 15.00 21.79 -28.79
CA LEU A 16 13.59 21.82 -28.37
C LEU A 16 13.07 23.22 -28.03
N GLY A 17 13.95 24.23 -27.94
CA GLY A 17 13.57 25.59 -27.53
C GLY A 17 13.12 25.67 -26.06
N LEU A 18 13.61 24.76 -25.21
CA LEU A 18 13.23 24.64 -23.80
C LEU A 18 14.24 25.32 -22.90
N GLN A 19 13.78 26.00 -21.85
CA GLN A 19 14.66 26.50 -20.80
C GLN A 19 15.03 25.39 -19.83
N ALA A 20 16.21 25.48 -19.19
CA ALA A 20 16.66 24.51 -18.21
C ALA A 20 15.73 24.35 -16.98
N ARG A 21 14.86 25.34 -16.73
CA ARG A 21 13.80 25.29 -15.70
C ARG A 21 12.62 24.39 -16.10
N ASP A 22 12.33 24.31 -17.40
CA ASP A 22 11.23 23.51 -17.97
C ASP A 22 11.58 22.02 -18.01
N LEU A 23 12.69 21.61 -17.41
CA LEU A 23 13.07 20.21 -17.19
C LEU A 23 13.32 19.92 -15.70
N ARG A 24 13.16 20.92 -14.82
CA ARG A 24 13.20 20.80 -13.36
C ARG A 24 11.78 20.57 -12.86
N PHE A 25 11.28 19.36 -13.07
CA PHE A 25 9.93 18.99 -12.66
C PHE A 25 9.95 18.39 -11.25
N GLN A 26 9.04 18.86 -10.39
CA GLN A 26 8.84 18.32 -9.03
C GLN A 26 7.93 17.08 -9.02
N HIS A 27 7.12 16.85 -10.06
CA HIS A 27 6.10 15.80 -10.13
C HIS A 27 6.49 14.61 -11.02
N VAL A 28 5.92 13.43 -10.72
CA VAL A 28 6.18 12.11 -11.33
C VAL A 28 5.58 12.00 -12.74
N MET A 29 4.49 12.72 -13.00
CA MET A 29 3.84 12.86 -14.31
C MET A 29 3.64 14.36 -14.57
N SER A 30 3.92 14.81 -15.79
CA SER A 30 3.58 16.17 -16.20
C SER A 30 3.37 16.22 -17.71
N ILE A 31 2.28 16.83 -18.14
CA ILE A 31 1.97 17.10 -19.54
C ILE A 31 2.08 18.61 -19.70
N THR A 32 2.96 19.06 -20.59
CA THR A 32 3.13 20.49 -20.88
C THR A 32 3.22 20.68 -22.38
N THR A 33 2.51 21.67 -22.88
CA THR A 33 2.54 22.10 -24.27
C THR A 33 3.49 23.29 -24.40
N ARG A 34 4.39 23.27 -25.39
CA ARG A 34 5.22 24.42 -25.77
C ARG A 34 5.60 24.40 -27.23
N ASN A 35 5.51 25.55 -27.89
CA ASN A 35 5.95 25.75 -29.28
C ASN A 35 5.38 24.70 -30.26
N ASN A 36 4.07 24.43 -30.17
CA ASN A 36 3.39 23.41 -31.00
C ASN A 36 3.94 21.99 -30.82
N ARG A 37 4.43 21.68 -29.61
CA ARG A 37 4.91 20.36 -29.20
C ARG A 37 4.32 20.00 -27.85
N ILE A 38 3.90 18.75 -27.72
CA ILE A 38 3.48 18.20 -26.44
C ILE A 38 4.70 17.51 -25.81
N ILE A 39 5.00 17.92 -24.58
CA ILE A 39 6.05 17.34 -23.74
C ILE A 39 5.36 16.60 -22.62
N MET A 40 5.38 15.27 -22.73
CA MET A 40 4.94 14.40 -21.65
C MET A 40 6.18 13.84 -20.94
N ARG A 41 6.25 14.10 -19.64
CA ARG A 41 7.20 13.44 -18.76
C ARG A 41 6.50 12.30 -18.05
N MET A 42 7.12 11.13 -18.17
CA MET A 42 6.71 9.92 -17.46
C MET A 42 7.87 9.46 -16.60
N GLU A 43 7.81 9.65 -15.28
CA GLU A 43 8.79 9.04 -14.38
C GLU A 43 8.55 7.53 -14.26
N VAL A 44 9.22 6.79 -15.13
CA VAL A 44 9.96 5.60 -14.73
C VAL A 44 11.45 5.95 -14.85
N LYS A 45 12.34 5.51 -13.95
CA LYS A 45 13.70 6.09 -13.76
C LYS A 45 14.81 5.72 -14.82
N GLY A 46 15.09 6.46 -15.90
CA GLY A 46 16.44 6.74 -16.53
C GLY A 46 16.60 7.27 -18.03
N PHE A 47 16.80 8.54 -18.41
CA PHE A 47 16.71 9.19 -19.77
C PHE A 47 16.86 8.39 -21.10
N MET A 48 16.03 8.71 -22.11
CA MET A 48 16.25 8.45 -23.55
C MET A 48 15.46 9.44 -24.43
N SER A 49 16.13 9.94 -25.48
CA SER A 49 15.59 10.76 -26.57
C SER A 49 15.79 10.02 -27.89
N SER A 50 14.76 9.97 -28.74
CA SER A 50 14.75 10.67 -30.04
C SER A 50 13.92 9.95 -31.11
N ALA A 51 13.37 10.80 -31.98
CA ALA A 51 13.13 10.57 -33.40
C ALA A 51 12.02 9.60 -33.79
N LEU A 52 10.77 10.04 -33.65
CA LEU A 52 9.90 10.37 -34.79
C LEU A 52 8.53 10.74 -34.24
N LEU A 53 8.25 12.04 -34.16
CA LEU A 53 6.98 12.61 -34.58
C LEU A 53 7.13 14.12 -34.41
N SER A 54 6.98 14.84 -35.50
CA SER A 54 7.27 16.27 -35.65
C SER A 54 6.49 17.20 -34.71
N PHE A 55 5.73 16.62 -33.77
CA PHE A 55 4.71 17.22 -32.91
C PHE A 55 4.74 16.71 -31.45
N LEU A 56 5.49 15.65 -31.10
CA LEU A 56 5.46 15.07 -29.74
C LEU A 56 6.87 14.69 -29.26
N ALA A 57 7.32 15.30 -28.15
CA ALA A 57 8.61 15.02 -27.53
C ALA A 57 8.37 14.30 -26.20
N VAL A 58 8.37 12.96 -26.21
CA VAL A 58 8.24 12.16 -24.99
C VAL A 58 9.61 11.99 -24.35
N LEU A 59 9.74 12.40 -23.09
CA LEU A 59 10.96 12.26 -22.31
C LEU A 59 10.84 11.03 -21.41
N ILE A 60 11.27 9.87 -21.91
CA ILE A 60 11.22 8.59 -21.19
C ILE A 60 12.56 8.29 -20.54
N ASN A 61 12.53 7.54 -19.45
CA ASN A 61 13.66 7.31 -18.60
C ASN A 61 13.77 5.73 -18.40
N TYR A 62 14.55 5.08 -19.29
CA TYR A 62 15.24 3.76 -19.36
C TYR A 62 15.84 3.19 -18.03
N ARG A 63 15.02 2.50 -17.24
CA ARG A 63 15.47 1.38 -16.37
C ARG A 63 14.49 0.21 -16.33
N ASN A 64 13.37 0.31 -17.03
CA ASN A 64 12.28 -0.65 -16.92
C ASN A 64 12.13 -1.34 -18.27
N LEU A 65 12.67 -2.56 -18.36
CA LEU A 65 12.67 -3.38 -19.58
C LEU A 65 11.26 -3.55 -20.17
N ASN A 66 10.24 -3.58 -19.31
CA ASN A 66 8.83 -3.68 -19.72
C ASN A 66 8.34 -2.43 -20.46
N LEU A 67 8.79 -1.24 -20.03
CA LEU A 67 8.41 0.03 -20.63
C LEU A 67 9.09 0.20 -22.00
N GLU A 68 10.34 -0.26 -22.12
CA GLU A 68 11.05 -0.31 -23.39
C GLU A 68 10.38 -1.24 -24.39
N GLN A 69 10.06 -2.47 -23.98
CA GLN A 69 9.35 -3.41 -24.83
C GLN A 69 8.01 -2.83 -25.30
N TRP A 70 7.25 -2.20 -24.40
CA TRP A 70 6.00 -1.55 -24.78
C TRP A 70 6.22 -0.40 -25.77
N LEU A 71 7.17 0.50 -25.50
CA LEU A 71 7.48 1.63 -26.39
C LEU A 71 7.97 1.24 -27.77
N PHE A 72 8.75 0.16 -27.88
CA PHE A 72 9.33 -0.24 -29.16
C PHE A 72 8.44 -1.18 -29.96
N ARG A 73 7.56 -1.93 -29.29
CA ARG A 73 6.76 -2.98 -29.94
C ARG A 73 5.29 -2.64 -30.01
N GLU A 74 4.74 -1.98 -28.99
CA GLU A 74 3.31 -1.76 -28.81
C GLU A 74 2.90 -0.32 -29.15
N LEU A 75 3.70 0.68 -28.78
CA LEU A 75 3.41 2.07 -29.13
C LEU A 75 3.37 2.30 -30.65
N PRO A 76 4.32 1.78 -31.47
CA PRO A 76 4.30 2.00 -32.91
C PRO A 76 3.13 1.28 -33.60
N SER A 77 2.72 0.10 -33.12
CA SER A 77 1.56 -0.62 -33.67
C SER A 77 0.24 0.09 -33.32
N GLN A 78 0.14 0.62 -32.10
CA GLN A 78 -1.00 1.45 -31.68
C GLN A 78 -1.08 2.76 -32.48
N LEU A 79 0.06 3.42 -32.74
CA LEU A 79 0.15 4.64 -33.55
C LEU A 79 -0.06 4.39 -35.06
N ALA A 80 0.36 3.24 -35.58
CA ALA A 80 0.14 2.83 -36.97
C ALA A 80 -1.32 2.43 -37.26
N GLY A 81 -2.15 2.32 -36.23
CA GLY A 81 -3.58 2.06 -36.37
C GLY A 81 -3.96 0.57 -36.45
N GLU A 82 -3.05 -0.34 -36.16
CA GLU A 82 -3.36 -1.78 -35.98
C GLU A 82 -3.80 -2.10 -34.53
N GLY A 83 -3.92 -1.08 -33.68
CA GLY A 83 -4.27 -1.20 -32.27
C GLY A 83 -5.78 -1.11 -31.96
N GLN A 84 -6.11 -1.37 -30.70
CA GLN A 84 -7.47 -1.38 -30.16
C GLN A 84 -7.96 0.00 -29.67
N LEU A 85 -7.30 1.07 -30.10
CA LEU A 85 -7.55 2.45 -29.67
C LEU A 85 -8.85 2.98 -30.27
N VAL A 86 -9.68 3.63 -29.46
CA VAL A 86 -10.98 4.17 -29.90
C VAL A 86 -10.78 5.38 -30.81
N THR A 87 -9.63 6.07 -30.68
CA THR A 87 -9.29 7.27 -31.46
C THR A 87 -8.69 7.00 -32.84
N TYR A 88 -8.88 5.81 -33.42
CA TYR A 88 -8.37 5.49 -34.76
C TYR A 88 -8.68 6.53 -35.88
N PRO A 89 -9.88 7.14 -35.96
CA PRO A 89 -10.16 8.15 -36.99
C PRO A 89 -9.60 9.55 -36.65
N LEU A 90 -9.04 9.73 -35.45
CA LEU A 90 -8.62 11.03 -34.94
C LEU A 90 -7.15 11.36 -35.27
N PRO A 91 -6.79 12.65 -35.21
CA PRO A 91 -5.42 13.11 -35.44
C PRO A 91 -4.37 12.37 -34.59
N PHE A 92 -3.12 12.42 -35.02
CA PHE A 92 -2.02 11.68 -34.40
C PHE A 92 -1.87 11.94 -32.89
N GLU A 93 -2.08 13.19 -32.46
CA GLU A 93 -1.99 13.62 -31.07
C GLU A 93 -2.96 12.86 -30.15
N PHE A 94 -4.19 12.62 -30.58
CA PHE A 94 -5.18 11.85 -29.81
C PHE A 94 -4.71 10.41 -29.60
N ARG A 95 -4.25 9.75 -30.67
CA ARG A 95 -3.74 8.38 -30.60
C ARG A 95 -2.50 8.26 -29.72
N ALA A 96 -1.63 9.27 -29.77
CA ALA A 96 -0.43 9.29 -28.93
C ALA A 96 -0.78 9.48 -27.45
N ILE A 97 -1.66 10.42 -27.13
CA ILE A 97 -2.12 10.67 -25.75
C ILE A 97 -2.89 9.45 -25.23
N GLU A 98 -3.80 8.88 -26.01
CA GLU A 98 -4.57 7.69 -25.64
C GLU A 98 -3.64 6.52 -25.29
N ALA A 99 -2.68 6.19 -26.17
CA ALA A 99 -1.72 5.11 -25.93
C ALA A 99 -0.92 5.33 -24.64
N LEU A 100 -0.52 6.57 -24.39
CA LEU A 100 0.24 6.96 -23.20
C LEU A 100 -0.58 6.84 -21.91
N LEU A 101 -1.82 7.32 -21.91
CA LEU A 101 -2.73 7.20 -20.76
C LEU A 101 -3.12 5.74 -20.50
N GLN A 102 -3.40 4.97 -21.56
CA GLN A 102 -3.69 3.53 -21.50
C GLN A 102 -2.55 2.76 -20.85
N TYR A 103 -1.30 3.08 -21.20
CA TYR A 103 -0.12 2.46 -20.58
C TYR A 103 -0.03 2.75 -19.08
N TRP A 104 -0.31 3.99 -18.67
CA TRP A 104 -0.28 4.39 -17.27
C TRP A 104 -1.34 3.69 -16.45
N ILE A 105 -2.60 3.70 -16.91
CA ILE A 105 -3.68 2.97 -16.25
C ILE A 105 -3.33 1.49 -16.13
N SER A 106 -2.84 0.87 -17.20
CA SER A 106 -2.43 -0.55 -17.18
C SER A 106 -1.29 -0.82 -16.19
N THR A 107 -0.34 0.11 -16.06
CA THR A 107 0.77 -0.01 -15.11
C THR A 107 0.30 0.11 -13.66
N LEU A 108 -0.54 1.10 -13.35
CA LEU A 108 -1.10 1.31 -12.03
C LEU A 108 -2.03 0.15 -11.63
N GLN A 109 -2.87 -0.31 -12.57
CA GLN A 109 -3.74 -1.46 -12.39
C GLN A 109 -2.93 -2.75 -12.16
N GLY A 110 -1.85 -2.96 -12.91
CA GLY A 110 -0.94 -4.09 -12.71
C GLY A 110 -0.34 -4.11 -11.30
N LYS A 111 0.13 -2.96 -10.80
CA LYS A 111 0.62 -2.83 -9.42
C LYS A 111 -0.48 -3.19 -8.40
N LEU A 112 -1.69 -2.68 -8.59
CA LEU A 112 -2.82 -2.98 -7.68
C LEU A 112 -3.18 -4.47 -7.70
N SER A 113 -3.25 -5.09 -8.88
CA SER A 113 -3.60 -6.51 -9.02
C SER A 113 -2.61 -7.47 -8.37
N VAL A 114 -1.36 -7.05 -8.19
CA VAL A 114 -0.34 -7.84 -7.46
C VAL A 114 -0.48 -7.61 -5.96
N LEU A 115 -0.69 -6.37 -5.52
CA LEU A 115 -0.78 -6.02 -4.10
C LEU A 115 -2.07 -6.53 -3.43
N GLN A 116 -3.20 -6.46 -4.14
CA GLN A 116 -4.51 -6.86 -3.62
C GLN A 116 -4.55 -8.29 -3.05
N PRO A 117 -4.20 -9.36 -3.81
CA PRO A 117 -4.23 -10.72 -3.29
C PRO A 117 -3.22 -10.92 -2.14
N LEU A 118 -2.02 -10.33 -2.25
CA LEU A 118 -0.98 -10.44 -1.21
C LEU A 118 -1.43 -9.85 0.13
N ILE A 119 -2.11 -8.70 0.09
CA ILE A 119 -2.63 -8.04 1.29
C ILE A 119 -3.77 -8.88 1.88
N LEU A 120 -4.74 -9.31 1.08
CA LEU A 120 -5.87 -10.11 1.56
C LEU A 120 -5.42 -11.44 2.18
N GLU A 121 -4.52 -12.17 1.55
CA GLU A 121 -3.95 -13.42 2.09
C GLU A 121 -3.21 -13.18 3.41
N THR A 122 -2.42 -12.10 3.49
CA THR A 122 -1.69 -11.76 4.71
C THR A 122 -2.64 -11.37 5.85
N LEU A 123 -3.70 -10.62 5.53
CA LEU A 123 -4.73 -10.23 6.49
C LEU A 123 -5.50 -11.45 7.00
N GLU A 124 -5.96 -12.34 6.13
CA GLU A 124 -6.65 -13.57 6.51
C GLU A 124 -5.79 -14.44 7.44
N ALA A 125 -4.49 -14.58 7.10
CA ALA A 125 -3.53 -15.33 7.91
C ALA A 125 -3.21 -14.70 9.27
N LEU A 126 -3.40 -13.37 9.43
CA LEU A 126 -3.16 -12.64 10.68
C LEU A 126 -4.42 -12.50 11.54
N VAL A 127 -5.60 -12.54 10.92
CA VAL A 127 -6.90 -12.43 11.59
C VAL A 127 -7.39 -13.79 12.10
N ASP A 128 -6.99 -14.92 11.50
CA ASP A 128 -7.46 -16.24 11.93
C ASP A 128 -7.11 -16.52 13.42
N PRO A 129 -8.13 -16.60 14.31
CA PRO A 129 -7.93 -16.79 15.74
C PRO A 129 -7.33 -18.16 16.10
N LYS A 130 -7.25 -19.11 15.16
CA LYS A 130 -6.68 -20.44 15.40
C LYS A 130 -5.15 -20.45 15.36
N HIS A 131 -4.51 -19.47 14.71
CA HIS A 131 -3.07 -19.35 14.67
C HIS A 131 -2.57 -18.59 15.90
N SER A 132 -2.38 -19.32 17.01
CA SER A 132 -1.95 -18.84 18.35
C SER A 132 -0.59 -18.11 18.42
N SER A 133 0.03 -17.78 17.29
CA SER A 133 1.24 -16.97 17.23
C SER A 133 1.07 -16.00 16.07
N VAL A 134 0.77 -14.74 16.39
CA VAL A 134 0.93 -13.64 15.44
C VAL A 134 2.39 -13.64 14.99
N ASP A 135 2.63 -14.14 13.77
CA ASP A 135 3.95 -14.20 13.17
C ASP A 135 4.44 -12.77 12.92
N ARG A 136 5.46 -12.34 13.68
CA ARG A 136 6.10 -11.02 13.50
C ARG A 136 6.58 -10.80 12.06
N SER A 137 6.91 -11.87 11.34
CA SER A 137 7.28 -11.84 9.92
C SER A 137 6.11 -11.46 9.02
N LYS A 138 4.92 -12.02 9.23
CA LYS A 138 3.70 -11.68 8.46
C LYS A 138 3.25 -10.25 8.71
N LEU A 139 3.39 -9.75 9.94
CA LEU A 139 3.13 -8.35 10.26
C LEU A 139 4.10 -7.41 9.54
N HIS A 140 5.38 -7.79 9.41
CA HIS A 140 6.36 -7.02 8.63
C HIS A 140 6.02 -7.00 7.14
N ILE A 141 5.58 -8.13 6.58
CA ILE A 141 5.10 -8.21 5.19
C ILE A 141 3.87 -7.33 4.97
N LEU A 142 2.92 -7.32 5.92
CA LEU A 142 1.74 -6.43 5.85
C LEU A 142 2.14 -4.95 5.85
N LEU A 143 3.08 -4.55 6.71
CA LEU A 143 3.59 -3.17 6.75
C LEU A 143 4.31 -2.79 5.45
N GLN A 144 5.09 -3.72 4.88
CA GLN A 144 5.77 -3.50 3.60
C GLN A 144 4.75 -3.34 2.46
N ASN A 145 3.76 -4.23 2.38
CA ASN A 145 2.70 -4.14 1.38
C ASN A 145 1.85 -2.88 1.56
N GLY A 146 1.57 -2.48 2.81
CA GLY A 146 0.87 -1.24 3.13
C GLY A 146 1.65 0.00 2.71
N LYS A 147 2.99 -0.03 2.80
CA LYS A 147 3.84 1.04 2.25
C LYS A 147 3.77 1.10 0.73
N SER A 148 3.89 -0.05 0.05
CA SER A 148 3.77 -0.13 -1.41
C SER A 148 2.40 0.33 -1.91
N LEU A 149 1.33 0.05 -1.16
CA LEU A 149 -0.01 0.55 -1.44
C LEU A 149 -0.08 2.08 -1.33
N SER A 150 0.50 2.67 -0.29
CA SER A 150 0.55 4.14 -0.15
C SER A 150 1.40 4.83 -1.22
N GLU A 151 2.47 4.19 -1.69
CA GLU A 151 3.22 4.65 -2.86
C GLU A 151 2.33 4.62 -4.13
N LEU A 152 1.58 3.54 -4.34
CA LEU A 152 0.62 3.44 -5.45
C LEU A 152 -0.52 4.48 -5.35
N GLU A 153 -1.10 4.71 -4.18
CA GLU A 153 -2.11 5.76 -3.96
C GLU A 153 -1.56 7.14 -4.32
N THR A 154 -0.31 7.43 -3.96
CA THR A 154 0.36 8.68 -4.33
C THR A 154 0.56 8.78 -5.84
N ASP A 155 1.01 7.71 -6.49
CA ASP A 155 1.17 7.66 -7.95
C ASP A 155 -0.16 7.93 -8.68
N ILE A 156 -1.26 7.29 -8.24
CA ILE A 156 -2.60 7.47 -8.81
C ILE A 156 -3.07 8.92 -8.58
N LYS A 157 -2.86 9.46 -7.37
CA LYS A 157 -3.25 10.82 -7.03
C LYS A 157 -2.55 11.84 -7.94
N VAL A 158 -1.23 11.74 -8.09
CA VAL A 158 -0.45 12.63 -8.96
C VAL A 158 -0.95 12.52 -10.40
N PHE A 159 -1.23 11.30 -10.89
CA PHE A 159 -1.76 11.10 -12.23
C PHE A 159 -3.10 11.82 -12.43
N LYS A 160 -4.02 11.69 -11.46
CA LYS A 160 -5.32 12.35 -11.49
C LYS A 160 -5.20 13.88 -11.44
N GLU A 161 -4.39 14.41 -10.54
CA GLU A 161 -4.17 15.86 -10.40
C GLU A 161 -3.62 16.45 -11.71
N SER A 162 -2.67 15.78 -12.36
CA SER A 162 -2.15 16.22 -13.66
C SER A 162 -3.18 16.18 -14.80
N ILE A 163 -4.13 15.25 -14.80
CA ILE A 163 -5.22 15.26 -15.79
C ILE A 163 -6.21 16.38 -15.49
N LEU A 164 -6.56 16.59 -14.21
CA LEU A 164 -7.46 17.67 -13.80
C LEU A 164 -6.90 19.04 -14.12
N GLU A 165 -5.60 19.28 -13.90
CA GLU A 165 -4.93 20.53 -14.28
C GLU A 165 -5.12 20.86 -15.77
N ILE A 166 -5.13 19.84 -16.64
CA ILE A 166 -5.36 20.03 -18.08
C ILE A 166 -6.84 20.26 -18.37
N LEU A 167 -7.73 19.47 -17.75
CA LEU A 167 -9.18 19.59 -17.94
C LEU A 167 -9.72 20.94 -17.45
N ASP A 168 -9.13 21.51 -16.40
CA ASP A 168 -9.52 22.79 -15.81
C ASP A 168 -9.08 24.01 -16.66
N GLU A 169 -8.08 23.84 -17.53
CA GLU A 169 -7.52 24.90 -18.36
C GLU A 169 -7.87 24.70 -19.86
N GLU A 170 -8.94 25.37 -20.33
CA GLU A 170 -9.36 25.33 -21.76
C GLU A 170 -8.20 25.67 -22.72
N GLU A 171 -7.31 26.59 -22.34
CA GLU A 171 -6.12 26.95 -23.13
C GLU A 171 -5.17 25.75 -23.31
N LEU A 172 -4.97 24.93 -22.29
CA LEU A 172 -4.13 23.72 -22.39
C LEU A 172 -4.79 22.65 -23.26
N LEU A 173 -6.11 22.46 -23.15
CA LEU A 173 -6.87 21.56 -24.01
C LEU A 173 -6.71 21.94 -25.49
N GLU A 174 -6.82 23.24 -25.81
CA GLU A 174 -6.62 23.73 -27.17
C GLU A 174 -5.17 23.56 -27.66
N GLU A 175 -4.19 23.76 -26.78
CA GLU A 175 -2.77 23.58 -27.11
C GLU A 175 -2.38 22.11 -27.34
N LEU A 176 -3.12 21.15 -26.77
CA LEU A 176 -2.94 19.72 -27.04
C LEU A 176 -3.43 19.34 -28.46
N CYS A 177 -4.35 20.10 -29.05
CA CYS A 177 -4.91 19.86 -30.37
C CYS A 177 -4.04 20.46 -31.49
N LEU A 178 -2.83 19.91 -31.68
CA LEU A 178 -1.81 20.41 -32.61
C LEU A 178 -2.25 20.43 -34.09
N SER A 179 -3.18 19.57 -34.49
CA SER A 179 -3.74 19.56 -35.85
C SER A 179 -4.56 20.80 -36.19
N LYS A 180 -5.20 21.45 -35.20
CA LYS A 180 -5.93 22.74 -35.34
C LYS A 180 -5.02 23.84 -35.90
N TRP A 181 -3.73 23.80 -35.56
CA TRP A 181 -2.72 24.78 -35.93
C TRP A 181 -1.94 24.43 -37.20
N SER A 182 -2.06 23.19 -37.69
CA SER A 182 -1.21 22.66 -38.76
C SER A 182 -1.91 22.58 -40.12
N ASP A 183 -3.24 22.51 -40.17
CA ASP A 183 -4.01 22.45 -41.43
C ASP A 183 -5.23 23.41 -41.41
N PRO A 184 -5.25 24.46 -42.25
CA PRO A 184 -6.38 25.38 -42.37
C PRO A 184 -7.70 24.72 -42.76
N GLN A 185 -7.68 23.55 -43.44
CA GLN A 185 -8.89 22.83 -43.84
C GLN A 185 -9.52 22.03 -42.69
N VAL A 186 -8.73 21.66 -41.67
CA VAL A 186 -9.24 21.02 -40.44
C VAL A 186 -9.92 22.09 -39.58
N PHE A 187 -9.34 23.28 -39.49
CA PHE A 187 -9.94 24.44 -38.82
C PHE A 187 -11.33 24.81 -39.39
N GLU A 188 -11.50 24.74 -40.71
CA GLU A 188 -12.78 25.02 -41.38
C GLU A 188 -13.84 23.91 -41.14
N LYS A 189 -13.41 22.66 -40.90
CA LYS A 189 -14.28 21.54 -40.49
C LYS A 189 -14.60 21.55 -39.01
N SER A 190 -13.70 22.02 -38.14
CA SER A 190 -14.00 22.23 -36.72
C SER A 190 -15.08 23.32 -36.54
N SER A 191 -15.08 24.35 -37.41
CA SER A 191 -16.19 25.31 -37.52
C SER A 191 -17.52 24.69 -37.98
N ALA A 192 -17.52 23.46 -38.49
CA ALA A 192 -18.70 22.77 -39.04
C ALA A 192 -19.33 21.73 -38.08
N GLY A 193 -18.86 21.62 -36.83
CA GLY A 193 -19.62 20.97 -35.74
C GLY A 193 -18.93 19.88 -34.93
N ILE A 194 -17.61 19.64 -35.07
CA ILE A 194 -16.84 18.79 -34.15
C ILE A 194 -15.73 19.66 -33.54
N ASP A 195 -15.86 19.97 -32.25
CA ASP A 195 -14.82 20.65 -31.52
C ASP A 195 -13.77 19.62 -31.07
N HIS A 196 -12.57 19.69 -31.66
CA HIS A 196 -11.47 18.81 -31.28
C HIS A 196 -11.04 19.00 -29.81
N ALA A 197 -11.30 20.18 -29.22
CA ALA A 197 -11.08 20.38 -27.79
C ALA A 197 -12.06 19.54 -26.95
N GLU A 198 -13.35 19.51 -27.32
CA GLU A 198 -14.37 18.69 -26.65
C GLU A 198 -14.06 17.18 -26.77
N GLU A 199 -13.60 16.72 -27.93
CA GLU A 199 -13.16 15.32 -28.08
C GLU A 199 -11.94 14.98 -27.21
N MET A 200 -11.01 15.93 -27.02
CA MET A 200 -9.82 15.74 -26.18
C MET A 200 -10.21 15.71 -24.69
N GLU A 201 -11.12 16.60 -24.30
CA GLU A 201 -11.70 16.66 -22.96
C GLU A 201 -12.39 15.32 -22.62
N LEU A 202 -13.27 14.83 -23.49
CA LEU A 202 -13.96 13.53 -23.31
C LEU A 202 -12.98 12.36 -23.16
N LEU A 203 -11.88 12.37 -23.93
CA LEU A 203 -10.83 11.37 -23.81
C LEU A 203 -10.15 11.44 -22.44
N LEU A 204 -9.73 12.63 -22.02
CA LEU A 204 -9.07 12.84 -20.73
C LEU A 204 -9.99 12.53 -19.55
N GLU A 205 -11.27 12.92 -19.61
CA GLU A 205 -12.28 12.56 -18.63
C GLU A 205 -12.41 11.05 -18.47
N ASN A 206 -12.43 10.29 -19.56
CA ASN A 206 -12.55 8.84 -19.51
C ASN A 206 -11.36 8.21 -18.74
N TYR A 207 -10.13 8.65 -19.02
CA TYR A 207 -8.95 8.19 -18.29
C TYR A 207 -8.89 8.69 -16.85
N TYR A 208 -9.42 9.89 -16.57
CA TYR A 208 -9.61 10.39 -15.20
C TYR A 208 -10.55 9.48 -14.40
N ARG A 209 -11.70 9.08 -14.99
CA ARG A 209 -12.65 8.16 -14.35
C ARG A 209 -12.01 6.80 -14.07
N LEU A 210 -11.27 6.23 -15.02
CA LEU A 210 -10.53 4.98 -14.82
C LEU A 210 -9.50 5.08 -13.69
N ALA A 211 -8.81 6.21 -13.56
CA ALA A 211 -7.89 6.45 -12.45
C ALA A 211 -8.61 6.64 -11.12
N ASP A 212 -9.80 7.26 -11.12
CA ASP A 212 -10.63 7.39 -9.93
C ASP A 212 -11.11 6.03 -9.41
N ASP A 213 -11.60 5.16 -10.30
CA ASP A 213 -11.99 3.80 -9.96
C ASP A 213 -10.81 3.03 -9.32
N LEU A 214 -9.61 3.17 -9.89
CA LEU A 214 -8.40 2.57 -9.35
C LEU A 214 -8.01 3.15 -7.97
N SER A 215 -8.18 4.47 -7.80
CA SER A 215 -7.96 5.15 -6.51
C SER A 215 -8.93 4.64 -5.45
N ASN A 216 -10.19 4.41 -5.81
CA ASN A 216 -11.21 3.89 -4.91
C ASN A 216 -10.89 2.46 -4.49
N ALA A 217 -10.51 1.59 -5.43
CA ALA A 217 -10.09 0.22 -5.13
C ALA A 217 -8.84 0.18 -4.20
N ALA A 218 -7.85 1.05 -4.44
CA ALA A 218 -6.69 1.16 -3.54
C ALA A 218 -7.08 1.62 -2.13
N ARG A 219 -8.00 2.59 -2.04
CA ARG A 219 -8.51 3.11 -0.76
C ARG A 219 -9.30 2.07 0.03
N GLU A 220 -10.12 1.25 -0.63
CA GLU A 220 -10.82 0.13 0.03
C GLU A 220 -9.84 -0.84 0.68
N LEU A 221 -8.76 -1.19 -0.04
CA LEU A 221 -7.71 -2.05 0.49
C LEU A 221 -6.97 -1.40 1.66
N ARG A 222 -6.79 -0.08 1.63
CA ARG A 222 -6.17 0.68 2.73
C ARG A 222 -7.04 0.65 3.99
N VAL A 223 -8.35 0.81 3.85
CA VAL A 223 -9.31 0.72 4.97
C VAL A 223 -9.28 -0.69 5.57
N LEU A 224 -9.29 -1.74 4.74
CA LEU A 224 -9.19 -3.12 5.21
C LEU A 224 -7.92 -3.39 6.02
N ILE A 225 -6.78 -2.80 5.62
CA ILE A 225 -5.53 -2.90 6.38
C ILE A 225 -5.68 -2.20 7.74
N ASP A 226 -6.24 -1.00 7.79
CA ASP A 226 -6.41 -0.21 9.02
C ASP A 226 -7.35 -0.89 10.02
N ASP A 227 -8.50 -1.38 9.54
CA ASP A 227 -9.46 -2.16 10.33
C ASP A 227 -8.81 -3.42 10.91
N SER A 228 -8.03 -4.13 10.09
CA SER A 228 -7.35 -5.35 10.53
C SER A 228 -6.17 -5.08 11.46
N GLN A 229 -5.45 -3.96 11.30
CA GLN A 229 -4.37 -3.57 12.21
C GLN A 229 -4.87 -3.44 13.63
N SER A 230 -6.03 -2.81 13.83
CA SER A 230 -6.65 -2.69 15.15
C SER A 230 -6.94 -4.06 15.77
N ILE A 231 -7.46 -5.01 14.99
CA ILE A 231 -7.72 -6.40 15.44
C ILE A 231 -6.42 -7.12 15.80
N ILE A 232 -5.38 -6.98 14.98
CA ILE A 232 -4.06 -7.60 15.20
C ILE A 232 -3.43 -7.05 16.49
N PHE A 233 -3.51 -5.73 16.72
CA PHE A 233 -3.01 -5.12 17.95
C PHE A 233 -3.75 -5.61 19.19
N ILE A 234 -5.08 -5.74 19.13
CA ILE A 234 -5.89 -6.31 20.22
C ILE A 234 -5.47 -7.77 20.50
N ASN A 235 -5.23 -8.56 19.45
CA ASN A 235 -4.80 -9.96 19.58
C ASN A 235 -3.41 -10.08 20.22
N LEU A 236 -2.44 -9.26 19.79
CA LEU A 236 -1.10 -9.20 20.37
C LEU A 236 -1.12 -8.79 21.84
N ASP A 237 -1.95 -7.81 22.19
CA ASP A 237 -2.09 -7.38 23.59
C ASP A 237 -2.74 -8.48 24.44
N SER A 238 -3.76 -9.17 23.90
CA SER A 238 -4.36 -10.35 24.54
C SER A 238 -3.33 -11.44 24.84
N HIS A 239 -2.44 -11.76 23.90
CA HIS A 239 -1.35 -12.72 24.12
C HIS A 239 -0.40 -12.29 25.25
N ARG A 240 0.00 -11.01 25.28
CA ARG A 240 0.81 -10.47 26.37
C ARG A 240 0.07 -10.56 27.72
N ASN A 241 -1.22 -10.26 27.72
CA ASN A 241 -2.07 -10.32 28.90
C ASN A 241 -2.24 -11.77 29.41
N VAL A 242 -2.35 -12.76 28.51
CA VAL A 242 -2.36 -14.19 28.86
C VAL A 242 -1.02 -14.60 29.47
N MET A 243 0.11 -14.24 28.86
CA MET A 243 1.44 -14.57 29.38
C MET A 243 1.68 -13.94 30.76
N MET A 244 1.27 -12.68 30.95
CA MET A 244 1.37 -12.01 32.25
C MET A 244 0.49 -12.69 33.30
N ARG A 245 -0.73 -13.10 32.93
CA ARG A 245 -1.61 -13.90 33.80
C ARG A 245 -0.96 -15.23 34.19
N LEU A 246 -0.39 -15.96 33.24
CA LEU A 246 0.29 -17.23 33.52
C LEU A 246 1.50 -17.03 34.46
N ASN A 247 2.30 -15.99 34.24
CA ASN A 247 3.43 -15.67 35.12
C ASN A 247 2.97 -15.34 36.55
N LEU A 248 1.89 -14.56 36.71
CA LEU A 248 1.30 -14.29 38.02
C LEU A 248 0.79 -15.55 38.71
N GLN A 249 0.12 -16.44 37.97
CA GLN A 249 -0.36 -17.73 38.50
C GLN A 249 0.81 -18.61 38.97
N LEU A 250 1.89 -18.72 38.18
CA LEU A 250 3.10 -19.45 38.56
C LEU A 250 3.80 -18.82 39.78
N THR A 251 3.83 -17.48 39.88
CA THR A 251 4.44 -16.77 41.01
C THR A 251 3.64 -16.98 42.30
N MET A 252 2.32 -16.84 42.26
CA MET A 252 1.43 -17.18 43.40
C MET A 252 1.63 -18.62 43.84
N GLY A 253 1.90 -19.47 42.86
CA GLY A 253 2.09 -20.87 43.08
C GLY A 253 3.38 -21.29 43.75
N THR A 254 4.48 -20.77 43.23
CA THR A 254 5.81 -20.91 43.82
C THR A 254 5.86 -20.29 45.21
N PHE A 255 5.15 -19.18 45.44
CA PHE A 255 4.98 -18.59 46.76
C PHE A 255 4.29 -19.56 47.74
N SER A 256 3.16 -20.15 47.34
CA SER A 256 2.43 -21.13 48.16
C SER A 256 3.28 -22.35 48.49
N LEU A 257 3.98 -22.90 47.48
CA LEU A 257 4.88 -24.04 47.65
C LEU A 257 6.06 -23.70 48.56
N SER A 258 6.63 -22.49 48.44
CA SER A 258 7.76 -22.06 49.26
C SER A 258 7.37 -21.93 50.73
N LEU A 259 6.19 -21.37 51.03
CA LEU A 259 5.73 -21.19 52.41
C LEU A 259 5.64 -22.51 53.18
N PHE A 260 5.04 -23.54 52.58
CA PHE A 260 4.97 -24.87 53.21
C PHE A 260 6.25 -25.68 53.01
N GLY A 261 6.99 -25.45 51.92
CA GLY A 261 8.29 -26.06 51.67
C GLY A 261 9.31 -25.74 52.76
N LEU A 262 9.32 -24.50 53.29
CA LEU A 262 10.14 -24.12 54.43
C LEU A 262 9.87 -24.97 55.68
N MET A 263 8.60 -25.35 55.91
CA MET A 263 8.23 -26.25 57.00
C MET A 263 8.84 -27.65 56.79
N GLY A 264 8.78 -28.15 55.55
CA GLY A 264 9.42 -29.42 55.17
C GLY A 264 10.93 -29.39 55.31
N VAL A 265 11.57 -28.29 54.92
CA VAL A 265 13.02 -28.08 55.12
C VAL A 265 13.35 -28.07 56.61
N ALA A 266 12.57 -27.38 57.44
CA ALA A 266 12.81 -27.32 58.88
C ALA A 266 12.75 -28.71 59.55
N PHE A 267 11.81 -29.57 59.15
CA PHE A 267 11.71 -30.96 59.63
C PHE A 267 12.72 -31.92 58.97
N GLY A 268 13.22 -31.59 57.78
CA GLY A 268 14.25 -32.36 57.08
C GLY A 268 15.68 -32.00 57.49
N MET A 269 15.87 -30.94 58.28
CA MET A 269 17.14 -30.63 58.93
C MET A 269 17.34 -31.60 60.11
N ASN A 270 18.58 -32.04 60.33
CA ASN A 270 18.98 -32.96 61.40
C ASN A 270 18.85 -32.32 62.81
N LEU A 271 17.62 -31.97 63.17
CA LEU A 271 17.21 -31.48 64.48
C LEU A 271 16.64 -32.67 65.25
N GLU A 272 17.05 -32.83 66.50
CA GLU A 272 16.62 -33.92 67.38
C GLU A 272 15.14 -33.72 67.77
N SER A 273 14.25 -34.11 66.87
CA SER A 273 12.79 -33.99 67.00
C SER A 273 12.23 -35.35 67.38
N SER A 274 11.62 -35.46 68.55
CA SER A 274 11.01 -36.71 69.06
C SER A 274 9.74 -37.15 68.31
N LEU A 275 9.52 -36.66 67.08
CA LEU A 275 8.37 -36.93 66.20
C LEU A 275 8.73 -37.86 65.03
N GLU A 276 9.97 -38.34 64.95
CA GLU A 276 10.52 -39.09 63.80
C GLU A 276 10.18 -40.59 63.81
N GLU A 277 9.84 -41.17 64.96
CA GLU A 277 9.71 -42.63 65.12
C GLU A 277 8.40 -43.24 64.57
N ASP A 278 7.37 -42.43 64.26
CA ASP A 278 6.06 -42.94 63.79
C ASP A 278 5.82 -42.64 62.31
N HIS A 279 5.79 -43.70 61.48
CA HIS A 279 5.50 -43.64 60.04
C HIS A 279 4.18 -42.92 59.72
N ARG A 280 3.22 -42.92 60.65
CA ARG A 280 1.92 -42.23 60.48
C ARG A 280 2.05 -40.71 60.55
N VAL A 281 2.96 -40.21 61.40
CA VAL A 281 3.17 -38.77 61.62
C VAL A 281 3.81 -38.13 60.38
N PHE A 282 4.74 -38.83 59.71
CA PHE A 282 5.33 -38.39 58.45
C PHE A 282 4.29 -38.14 57.35
N TRP A 283 3.41 -39.12 57.10
CA TRP A 283 2.35 -39.00 56.09
C TRP A 283 1.32 -37.92 56.46
N LEU A 284 1.02 -37.76 57.76
CA LEU A 284 0.10 -36.73 58.25
C LEU A 284 0.66 -35.33 58.00
N ILE A 285 1.92 -35.07 58.34
CA ILE A 285 2.57 -33.76 58.12
C ILE A 285 2.68 -33.46 56.62
N THR A 286 3.11 -34.45 55.82
CA THR A 286 3.20 -34.31 54.36
C THR A 286 1.84 -34.00 53.74
N GLY A 287 0.78 -34.67 54.19
CA GLY A 287 -0.59 -34.42 53.75
C GLY A 287 -1.07 -33.01 54.10
N ILE A 288 -0.83 -32.55 55.34
CA ILE A 288 -1.20 -31.19 55.78
C ILE A 288 -0.44 -30.13 54.98
N MET A 289 0.85 -30.34 54.70
CA MET A 289 1.65 -29.40 53.91
C MET A 289 1.15 -29.27 52.47
N PHE A 290 0.89 -30.40 51.80
CA PHE A 290 0.39 -30.38 50.42
C PHE A 290 -1.02 -29.78 50.35
N MET A 291 -1.89 -30.15 51.29
CA MET A 291 -3.25 -29.62 51.39
C MET A 291 -3.24 -28.11 51.69
N GLY A 292 -2.41 -27.66 52.64
CA GLY A 292 -2.24 -26.25 52.97
C GLY A 292 -1.76 -25.44 51.78
N SER A 293 -0.73 -25.93 51.06
CA SER A 293 -0.22 -25.27 49.86
C SER A 293 -1.27 -25.20 48.75
N GLY A 294 -2.02 -26.27 48.51
CA GLY A 294 -3.12 -26.27 47.54
C GLY A 294 -4.23 -25.27 47.89
N LEU A 295 -4.60 -25.17 49.18
CA LEU A 295 -5.62 -24.23 49.65
C LEU A 295 -5.20 -22.77 49.51
N ILE A 296 -3.95 -22.43 49.86
CA ILE A 296 -3.43 -21.08 49.69
C ILE A 296 -3.33 -20.71 48.21
N TRP A 297 -2.81 -21.60 47.36
CA TRP A 297 -2.79 -21.40 45.91
C TRP A 297 -4.20 -21.12 45.39
N ARG A 298 -5.17 -21.97 45.73
CA ARG A 298 -6.57 -21.82 45.27
C ARG A 298 -7.19 -20.51 45.74
N ARG A 299 -6.90 -20.08 46.97
CA ARG A 299 -7.38 -18.82 47.53
C ARG A 299 -6.78 -17.61 46.79
N LEU A 300 -5.48 -17.65 46.47
CA LEU A 300 -4.80 -16.61 45.69
C LEU A 300 -5.37 -16.52 44.26
N LEU A 301 -5.60 -17.65 43.59
CA LEU A 301 -6.24 -17.68 42.27
C LEU A 301 -7.66 -17.11 42.30
N SER A 302 -8.46 -17.47 43.30
CA SER A 302 -9.84 -16.96 43.44
C SER A 302 -9.87 -15.46 43.69
N PHE A 303 -8.90 -14.93 44.45
CA PHE A 303 -8.76 -13.49 44.66
C PHE A 303 -8.39 -12.76 43.37
N LEU A 304 -7.48 -13.33 42.56
CA LEU A 304 -7.09 -12.78 41.27
C LEU A 304 -8.26 -12.77 40.26
N GLY A 305 -9.04 -13.84 40.19
CA GLY A 305 -10.21 -13.93 39.30
C GLY A 305 -11.21 -12.81 39.55
N ARG A 306 -11.55 -12.56 40.82
CA ARG A 306 -12.49 -11.50 41.23
C ARG A 306 -12.01 -10.08 40.91
N GLN A 307 -10.70 -9.85 40.94
CA GLN A 307 -10.10 -8.52 40.68
C GLN A 307 -10.00 -8.22 39.18
N LEU A 308 -9.95 -9.24 38.33
CA LEU A 308 -9.83 -9.09 36.87
C LEU A 308 -11.18 -8.95 36.16
N GLU A 309 -12.30 -9.25 36.84
CA GLU A 309 -13.67 -9.18 36.29
C GLU A 309 -14.38 -7.82 36.51
N ALA A 310 -13.71 -6.81 37.09
CA ALA A 310 -14.26 -5.45 37.20
C ALA A 310 -13.26 -4.43 36.64
N PRO A 311 -13.65 -3.40 35.84
CA PRO A 311 -15.00 -2.93 35.46
C PRO A 311 -15.25 -2.86 33.93
N LEU A 312 -16.46 -3.23 33.47
CA LEU A 312 -17.03 -2.69 32.22
C LEU A 312 -17.62 -1.30 32.54
N PRO A 313 -17.31 -0.23 31.78
CA PRO A 313 -17.95 1.07 32.00
C PRO A 313 -19.46 0.97 31.70
N PRO A 314 -20.30 1.76 32.39
CA PRO A 314 -21.72 1.81 32.10
C PRO A 314 -21.92 2.30 30.66
N VAL A 315 -22.70 1.54 29.90
CA VAL A 315 -23.22 1.94 28.59
C VAL A 315 -23.97 3.27 28.78
N VAL A 316 -23.38 4.36 28.28
CA VAL A 316 -24.09 5.64 28.16
C VAL A 316 -25.14 5.42 27.08
N GLY A 317 -26.41 5.35 27.50
CA GLY A 317 -27.55 5.26 26.60
C GLY A 317 -27.56 6.44 25.64
N GLY A 318 -27.71 6.14 24.36
CA GLY A 318 -27.87 7.14 23.31
C GLY A 318 -29.12 7.98 23.53
N VAL A 319 -28.95 9.29 23.28
CA VAL A 319 -30.01 10.20 22.85
C VAL A 319 -29.80 10.41 21.36
#